data_AF-A0A7J4EK60-F1
#
_entry.id   AF-A0A7J4EK60-F1
#
_cell.length_a   1.000
_cell.length_b   1.000
_cell.length_c   1.000
_cell.angle_alpha   90.00
_cell.angle_beta   90.00
_cell.angle_gamma   90.00
#
_symmetry.space_group_name_H-M   'P 1'
#
loop_
_entity.id
_entity.type
_entity.pdbx_description
1 polymer ?
#
loop_
_entity_poly.entity_id
_entity_poly.type
_entity_poly.pdbx_seq_one_letter_code
_entity_poly.pdbx_strand_id
1 'polypeptide(L)'
;MEHNGKYSALIDNAISLALSEKVYIDEVVKVAKTARNTRLYNAIDLFKKVVNYYLAKSKRKYYRIAAKYCETIKEIYKIDLINDMDKWKEYIQGIREENRRRPALIDEFKNL
;
A
#
# COMPACT_ATOMS: atom_id res chain seq x y z
N MET A 1 -4.39 26.36 20.28
CA MET A 1 -3.80 25.03 20.00
C MET A 1 -4.84 23.95 19.66
N GLU A 2 -6.11 24.28 19.41
CA GLU A 2 -7.18 23.27 19.17
C GLU A 2 -7.30 22.77 17.71
N HIS A 3 -6.70 23.46 16.74
CA HIS A 3 -6.87 23.10 15.33
C HIS A 3 -6.21 21.77 14.95
N ASN A 4 -5.03 21.43 15.52
CA ASN A 4 -4.31 20.20 15.17
C ASN A 4 -5.04 18.91 15.60
N GLY A 5 -5.81 18.94 16.69
CA GLY A 5 -6.53 17.76 17.19
C GLY A 5 -7.69 17.33 16.29
N LYS A 6 -8.45 18.29 15.76
CA LYS A 6 -9.60 18.00 14.88
C LYS A 6 -9.16 17.43 13.53
N TYR A 7 -8.09 17.95 12.93
CA TYR A 7 -7.55 17.42 11.68
C TYR A 7 -6.97 16.00 11.84
N SER A 8 -6.33 15.71 12.97
CA SER A 8 -5.87 14.35 13.28
C SER A 8 -7.03 13.35 13.33
N ALA A 9 -8.09 13.68 14.07
CA ALA A 9 -9.25 12.79 14.21
C ALA A 9 -9.98 12.56 12.87
N LEU A 10 -10.03 13.57 11.99
CA LEU A 10 -10.60 13.43 10.66
C LEU A 10 -9.79 12.48 9.77
N ILE A 11 -8.46 12.52 9.86
CA ILE A 11 -7.58 11.60 9.12
C ILE A 11 -7.74 10.17 9.64
N ASP A 12 -7.78 9.98 10.96
CA ASP A 12 -7.95 8.66 11.56
C ASP A 12 -9.31 8.02 11.18
N ASN A 13 -10.39 8.83 11.14
CA ASN A 13 -11.69 8.40 10.64
C ASN A 13 -11.66 8.04 9.15
N ALA A 14 -11.00 8.83 8.31
CA ALA A 14 -10.88 8.54 6.88
C ALA A 14 -10.08 7.26 6.62
N ILE A 15 -9.02 7.00 7.39
CA ILE A 15 -8.25 5.76 7.35
C ILE A 15 -9.13 4.57 7.74
N SER A 16 -9.88 4.68 8.84
CA SER A 16 -10.78 3.62 9.31
C SER A 16 -11.82 3.25 8.24
N LEU A 17 -12.45 4.26 7.63
CA LEU A 17 -13.39 4.05 6.52
C LEU A 17 -12.71 3.41 5.31
N ALA A 18 -11.55 3.92 4.88
CA ALA A 18 -10.83 3.40 3.72
C ALA A 18 -10.32 1.96 3.92
N LEU A 19 -10.06 1.53 5.17
CA LEU A 19 -9.74 0.15 5.50
C LEU A 19 -10.98 -0.77 5.49
N SER A 20 -12.18 -0.24 5.70
CA SER A 20 -13.44 -1.01 5.62
C SER A 20 -13.80 -1.49 4.21
N GLU A 21 -14.70 -2.47 4.08
CA GLU A 21 -14.92 -3.24 2.83
C GLU A 21 -15.58 -2.47 1.67
N LYS A 22 -16.22 -1.32 1.90
CA LYS A 22 -17.06 -0.62 0.90
C LYS A 22 -16.55 0.78 0.54
N VAL A 23 -15.33 0.88 0.02
CA VAL A 23 -14.77 2.16 -0.44
C VAL A 23 -14.17 2.03 -1.83
N TYR A 24 -14.35 3.06 -2.66
CA TYR A 24 -13.77 3.10 -4.00
C TYR A 24 -12.25 3.15 -3.93
N ILE A 25 -11.57 2.39 -4.78
CA ILE A 25 -10.11 2.27 -4.73
C ILE A 25 -9.40 3.64 -4.85
N ASP A 26 -9.98 4.57 -5.62
CA ASP A 26 -9.43 5.90 -5.82
C ASP A 26 -9.49 6.75 -4.54
N GLU A 27 -10.48 6.53 -3.68
CA GLU A 27 -10.58 7.17 -2.36
C GLU A 27 -9.54 6.58 -1.40
N VAL A 28 -9.35 5.25 -1.43
CA VAL A 28 -8.29 4.57 -0.65
C VAL A 28 -6.92 5.13 -1.04
N VAL A 29 -6.65 5.34 -2.32
CA VAL A 29 -5.38 5.94 -2.80
C VAL A 29 -5.21 7.38 -2.30
N LYS A 30 -6.27 8.19 -2.30
CA LYS A 30 -6.20 9.57 -1.77
C LYS A 30 -5.86 9.55 -0.28
N VAL A 31 -6.56 8.74 0.51
CA VAL A 31 -6.31 8.62 1.94
C VAL A 31 -4.90 8.08 2.22
N ALA A 32 -4.43 7.09 1.46
CA ALA A 32 -3.09 6.54 1.60
C ALA A 32 -1.99 7.60 1.40
N LYS A 33 -2.15 8.45 0.37
CA LYS A 33 -1.22 9.56 0.10
C LYS A 33 -1.21 10.59 1.23
N THR A 34 -2.38 10.92 1.79
CA THR A 34 -2.47 11.82 2.95
C THR A 34 -1.85 11.20 4.20
N ALA A 35 -2.13 9.92 4.45
CA ALA A 35 -1.59 9.17 5.57
C ALA A 35 -0.06 9.05 5.49
N ARG A 36 0.54 8.97 4.29
CA ARG A 36 2.00 8.91 4.13
C ARG A 36 2.73 10.07 4.83
N ASN A 37 2.10 11.24 4.97
CA ASN A 37 2.75 12.39 5.60
C ASN A 37 2.63 12.41 7.14
N THR A 38 1.77 11.57 7.72
CA THR A 38 1.38 11.71 9.14
C THR A 38 1.25 10.38 9.90
N ARG A 39 0.98 9.27 9.21
CA ARG A 39 0.65 7.94 9.73
C ARG A 39 1.20 6.85 8.79
N LEU A 40 2.52 6.65 8.85
CA LEU A 40 3.25 5.79 7.89
C LEU A 40 2.76 4.34 7.86
N TYR A 41 2.50 3.72 9.02
CA TYR A 41 1.98 2.35 9.08
C TYR A 41 0.60 2.21 8.43
N ASN A 42 -0.32 3.15 8.71
CA ASN A 42 -1.63 3.15 8.07
C ASN A 42 -1.55 3.40 6.56
N ALA A 43 -0.61 4.25 6.12
CA ALA A 43 -0.35 4.45 4.69
C ALA A 43 0.08 3.13 4.01
N ILE A 44 0.97 2.37 4.65
CA ILE A 44 1.38 1.04 4.17
C ILE A 44 0.17 0.13 4.04
N ASP A 45 -0.68 0.03 5.07
CA ASP A 45 -1.84 -0.87 5.04
C ASP A 45 -2.84 -0.49 3.94
N LEU A 46 -3.08 0.81 3.73
CA LEU A 46 -3.91 1.30 2.65
C LEU A 46 -3.29 0.99 1.27
N PHE A 47 -1.98 1.18 1.09
CA PHE A 47 -1.31 0.81 -0.16
C PHE A 47 -1.31 -0.71 -0.39
N LYS A 48 -1.17 -1.53 0.65
CA LYS A 48 -1.31 -3.00 0.57
C LYS A 48 -2.70 -3.39 0.08
N LYS A 49 -3.76 -2.72 0.57
CA LYS A 49 -5.12 -2.91 0.07
C LYS A 49 -5.24 -2.56 -1.42
N VAL A 50 -4.58 -1.47 -1.86
CA VAL A 50 -4.53 -1.08 -3.27
C VAL A 50 -3.80 -2.13 -4.12
N VAL A 51 -2.66 -2.64 -3.65
CA VAL A 51 -1.92 -3.73 -4.29
C VAL A 51 -2.83 -4.95 -4.47
N ASN A 52 -3.46 -5.43 -3.40
CA ASN A 52 -4.33 -6.61 -3.43
C ASN A 52 -5.50 -6.45 -4.41
N TYR A 53 -6.13 -5.26 -4.44
CA TYR A 53 -7.18 -4.95 -5.41
C TYR A 53 -6.72 -5.13 -6.86
N TYR A 54 -5.53 -4.64 -7.21
CA TYR A 54 -4.99 -4.78 -8.56
C TYR A 54 -4.48 -6.19 -8.87
N LEU A 55 -3.94 -6.91 -7.88
CA LEU A 55 -3.56 -8.33 -8.03
C LEU A 55 -4.77 -9.21 -8.34
N ALA A 56 -5.92 -8.94 -7.71
CA ALA A 56 -7.16 -9.69 -7.94
C ALA A 56 -7.67 -9.59 -9.39
N LYS A 57 -7.44 -8.46 -10.07
CA LYS A 57 -7.92 -8.25 -11.46
C LYS A 57 -7.21 -9.09 -12.51
N SER A 58 -6.16 -9.84 -12.14
CA SER A 58 -5.59 -10.94 -12.92
C SER A 58 -5.20 -10.62 -14.37
N LYS A 59 -4.78 -9.38 -14.66
CA LYS A 59 -4.23 -8.96 -15.97
C LYS A 59 -2.89 -8.27 -15.78
N ARG A 60 -1.95 -8.49 -16.71
CA ARG A 60 -0.59 -7.93 -16.67
C ARG A 60 -0.54 -6.42 -16.43
N LYS A 61 -1.46 -5.66 -17.05
CA LYS A 61 -1.56 -4.21 -16.83
C LYS A 61 -1.85 -3.84 -15.37
N TYR A 62 -2.61 -4.66 -14.64
CA TYR A 62 -2.91 -4.43 -13.23
C TYR A 62 -1.76 -4.89 -12.33
N TYR A 63 -1.02 -5.94 -12.70
CA TYR A 63 0.21 -6.31 -11.99
C TYR A 63 1.26 -5.19 -12.04
N ARG A 64 1.41 -4.51 -13.17
CA ARG A 64 2.24 -3.30 -13.28
C ARG A 64 1.81 -2.19 -12.32
N ILE A 65 0.50 -1.98 -12.18
CA ILE A 65 -0.03 -0.98 -11.26
C ILE A 65 0.24 -1.40 -9.80
N ALA A 66 0.03 -2.67 -9.47
CA ALA A 66 0.36 -3.23 -8.16
C ALA A 66 1.85 -3.06 -7.84
N ALA A 67 2.75 -3.38 -8.78
CA ALA A 67 4.19 -3.21 -8.60
C ALA A 67 4.58 -1.74 -8.32
N LYS A 68 3.95 -0.77 -8.98
CA LYS A 68 4.16 0.66 -8.70
C LYS A 68 3.77 1.05 -7.27
N TYR A 69 2.66 0.52 -6.76
CA TYR A 69 2.25 0.76 -5.37
C TYR A 69 3.16 0.02 -4.37
N CYS A 70 3.69 -1.14 -4.74
CA CYS A 70 4.74 -1.80 -3.97
C CYS A 70 6.01 -0.95 -3.87
N GLU A 71 6.47 -0.29 -4.94
CA GLU A 71 7.58 0.66 -4.85
C GLU A 71 7.28 1.82 -3.89
N THR A 72 6.04 2.32 -3.86
CA THR A 72 5.65 3.34 -2.87
C THR A 72 5.77 2.82 -1.43
N ILE A 73 5.39 1.55 -1.18
CA ILE A 73 5.56 0.90 0.13
C ILE A 73 7.06 0.75 0.47
N LYS A 74 7.89 0.37 -0.50
CA LYS A 74 9.35 0.26 -0.35
C LYS A 74 9.97 1.59 0.06
N GLU A 75 9.56 2.68 -0.56
CA GLU A 75 10.02 4.03 -0.19
C GLU A 75 9.70 4.36 1.27
N ILE A 76 8.50 4.04 1.74
CA ILE A 76 8.08 4.29 3.13
C ILE A 76 8.96 3.49 4.11
N TYR A 77 9.21 2.20 3.84
CA TYR A 77 10.10 1.38 4.69
C TYR A 77 11.55 1.88 4.66
N LYS A 78 12.05 2.28 3.49
CA LYS A 78 13.44 2.70 3.29
C LYS A 78 13.75 4.05 3.92
N ILE A 79 12.88 5.04 3.68
CA ILE A 79 13.15 6.45 3.99
C ILE A 79 12.48 6.84 5.31
N ASP A 80 11.21 6.48 5.48
CA ASP A 80 10.35 7.10 6.48
C ASP A 80 10.28 6.29 7.79
N LEU A 81 10.56 4.97 7.75
CA LEU A 81 10.52 4.07 8.92
C LEU A 81 11.91 3.63 9.44
N ILE A 82 12.99 4.35 9.10
CA ILE A 82 14.36 4.03 9.54
C ILE A 82 14.80 2.63 9.06
N ASN A 83 14.98 2.49 7.73
CA ASN A 83 15.63 1.33 7.10
C ASN A 83 15.11 -0.05 7.53
N ASP A 84 13.80 -0.19 7.79
CA ASP A 84 13.14 -1.47 8.11
C ASP A 84 12.89 -2.28 6.81
N MET A 85 13.97 -2.50 6.08
CA MET A 85 13.98 -3.17 4.77
C MET A 85 13.69 -4.66 4.88
N ASP A 86 13.80 -5.26 6.07
CA ASP A 86 13.51 -6.66 6.28
C ASP A 86 11.99 -6.92 6.25
N LYS A 87 11.17 -6.04 6.85
CA LYS A 87 9.71 -6.11 6.68
C LYS A 87 9.27 -5.90 5.22
N TRP A 88 9.97 -5.03 4.49
CA TRP A 88 9.73 -4.88 3.06
C TRP A 88 10.01 -6.18 2.28
N LYS A 89 11.17 -6.81 2.53
CA LYS A 89 11.55 -8.08 1.88
C LYS A 89 10.55 -9.17 2.20
N GLU A 90 10.14 -9.31 3.46
CA GLU A 90 9.13 -10.27 3.89
C GLU A 90 7.81 -10.07 3.13
N TYR A 91 7.34 -8.83 3.04
CA TYR A 91 6.11 -8.50 2.31
C TYR A 91 6.18 -8.87 0.82
N ILE A 92 7.26 -8.52 0.12
CA ILE A 92 7.40 -8.85 -1.31
C ILE A 92 7.60 -10.35 -1.54
N GLN A 93 8.34 -11.00 -0.64
CA GLN A 93 8.51 -12.44 -0.71
C GLN A 93 7.16 -13.16 -0.56
N GLY A 94 6.32 -12.73 0.38
CA GLY A 94 4.96 -13.25 0.54
C GLY A 94 4.14 -13.15 -0.75
N ILE A 95 4.15 -11.98 -1.41
CA ILE A 95 3.45 -11.81 -2.70
C ILE A 95 3.98 -12.78 -3.76
N ARG A 96 5.31 -12.93 -3.88
CA ARG A 96 5.92 -13.84 -4.87
C ARG A 96 5.56 -15.29 -4.60
N GLU A 97 5.56 -15.71 -3.35
CA GLU A 97 5.24 -17.09 -2.96
C GLU A 97 3.77 -17.45 -3.21
N GLU A 98 2.85 -16.58 -2.77
CA GLU A 98 1.41 -16.73 -2.99
C GLU A 98 1.06 -16.77 -4.49
N ASN A 99 1.85 -16.06 -5.31
CA ASN A 99 1.61 -15.91 -6.73
C ASN A 99 2.63 -16.66 -7.61
N ARG A 100 3.36 -17.65 -7.07
CA ARG A 100 4.40 -18.41 -7.79
C ARG A 100 3.94 -19.05 -9.11
N ARG A 101 2.63 -19.33 -9.24
CA ARG A 101 2.00 -19.92 -10.44
C ARG A 101 1.52 -18.86 -11.45
N ARG A 102 1.82 -17.58 -11.23
CA ARG A 102 1.41 -16.45 -12.09
C ARG A 102 2.66 -15.81 -12.72
N PRO A 103 3.22 -16.37 -13.81
CA PRO A 103 4.50 -15.93 -14.36
C PRO A 103 4.50 -14.46 -14.78
N ALA A 104 3.40 -13.97 -15.36
CA ALA A 104 3.27 -12.56 -15.73
C ALA A 104 3.23 -11.60 -14.52
N LEU A 105 2.88 -12.07 -13.33
CA LEU A 105 2.98 -11.27 -12.10
C LEU A 105 4.42 -11.29 -11.60
N ILE A 106 5.03 -12.48 -11.51
CA ILE A 106 6.42 -12.65 -11.07
C ILE A 106 7.39 -11.82 -11.92
N ASP A 107 7.19 -11.77 -13.23
CA ASP A 107 7.99 -10.95 -14.15
C ASP A 107 7.94 -9.45 -13.79
N GLU A 108 6.74 -8.92 -13.53
CA GLU A 108 6.56 -7.51 -13.14
C GLU A 108 7.12 -7.22 -11.74
N PHE A 109 7.20 -8.24 -10.87
CA PHE A 109 7.67 -8.12 -9.49
C PHE A 109 9.16 -8.48 -9.34
N LYS A 110 9.87 -8.87 -10.41
CA LYS A 110 11.25 -9.38 -10.34
C LYS A 110 12.26 -8.36 -9.80
N ASN A 111 12.02 -7.07 -10.03
CA ASN A 111 12.94 -5.98 -9.67
C ASN A 111 12.61 -5.30 -8.33
N LEU A 112 11.56 -5.75 -7.62
CA LEU A 112 11.14 -5.24 -6.31
C LEU A 112 12.02 -5.77 -5.17
#